data_AF-A0A3N1KL19-F1
#
_entry.id   AF-A0A3N1KL19-F1
#
_cell.length_a   1.000
_cell.length_b   1.000
_cell.length_c   1.000
_cell.angle_alpha   90.00
_cell.angle_beta   90.00
_cell.angle_gamma   90.00
#
_symmetry.space_group_name_H-M   'P 1'
#
loop_
_entity.id
_entity.type
_entity.pdbx_description
1 polymer ?
#
loop_
_entity_poly.entity_id
_entity_poly.type
_entity_poly.pdbx_seq_one_letter_code
_entity_poly.pdbx_strand_id
1 'polypeptide(L)'
;MSRADADADADADARRLPFGDDVVEAVLRHMRDDHASDGVVIVRRHGAPGATAALMLGFDALETTWSVTDADGTEGVLTVPWPAPITDRASVRRQVVELFDGR
;
A
#
# COMPACT_ATOMS: atom_id res chain seq x y z
N MET A 1 -32.80 -6.88 3.40
CA MET A 1 -31.59 -6.04 3.22
C MET A 1 -31.47 -5.17 4.44
N SER A 2 -30.54 -5.50 5.34
CA SER A 2 -30.32 -4.77 6.58
C SER A 2 -29.39 -3.59 6.33
N ARG A 3 -29.44 -2.56 7.17
CA ARG A 3 -28.55 -1.38 7.09
C ARG A 3 -27.06 -1.78 7.08
N ALA A 4 -26.70 -2.84 7.80
CA ALA A 4 -25.35 -3.39 7.85
C ALA A 4 -24.85 -3.95 6.50
N ASP A 5 -25.74 -4.51 5.68
CA ASP A 5 -25.36 -5.05 4.37
C ASP A 5 -25.03 -3.91 3.37
N ALA A 6 -25.70 -2.76 3.51
CA ALA A 6 -25.49 -1.59 2.66
C ALA A 6 -24.20 -0.82 3.02
N ASP A 7 -23.85 -0.74 4.30
CA ASP A 7 -22.59 -0.12 4.76
C ASP A 7 -21.37 -0.92 4.28
N ALA A 8 -21.46 -2.26 4.23
CA ALA A 8 -20.37 -3.12 3.74
C ALA A 8 -20.15 -3.01 2.22
N ASP A 9 -21.22 -2.89 1.44
CA ASP A 9 -21.15 -2.73 -0.03
C ASP A 9 -20.54 -1.37 -0.41
N ALA A 10 -20.87 -0.31 0.34
CA ALA A 10 -20.29 1.01 0.16
C ALA A 10 -18.79 1.05 0.50
N ASP A 11 -18.34 0.33 1.54
CA ASP A 11 -16.91 0.21 1.87
C ASP A 11 -16.16 -0.55 0.77
N ALA A 12 -16.77 -1.61 0.24
CA ALA A 12 -16.19 -2.38 -0.86
C ALA A 12 -16.00 -1.53 -2.14
N ASP A 13 -16.99 -0.70 -2.50
CA ASP A 13 -16.85 0.19 -3.67
C ASP A 13 -15.84 1.31 -3.41
N ALA A 14 -15.77 1.85 -2.19
CA ALA A 14 -14.78 2.86 -1.80
C ALA A 14 -13.33 2.34 -1.85
N ARG A 15 -13.13 1.03 -1.66
CA ARG A 15 -11.83 0.35 -1.81
C ARG A 15 -11.50 -0.05 -3.24
N ARG A 16 -12.47 0.02 -4.16
CA ARG A 16 -12.29 -0.43 -5.54
C ARG A 16 -11.36 0.50 -6.31
N LEU A 17 -10.39 -0.10 -7.01
CA LEU A 17 -9.50 0.65 -7.89
C LEU A 17 -10.19 0.99 -9.23
N PRO A 18 -9.89 2.15 -9.83
CA PRO A 18 -10.43 2.58 -11.12
C PRO A 18 -9.69 1.96 -12.33
N PHE A 19 -8.94 0.88 -12.11
CA PHE A 19 -8.17 0.15 -13.11
C PHE A 19 -8.06 -1.33 -12.71
N GLY A 20 -7.70 -2.17 -13.68
CA GLY A 20 -7.65 -3.63 -13.52
C GLY A 20 -6.40 -4.16 -12.80
N ASP A 21 -6.45 -5.45 -12.47
CA ASP A 21 -5.39 -6.17 -11.76
C ASP A 21 -4.06 -6.20 -12.52
N ASP A 22 -4.08 -6.10 -13.85
CA ASP A 22 -2.88 -6.01 -14.69
C ASP A 22 -2.06 -4.76 -14.40
N VAL A 23 -2.74 -3.64 -14.10
CA VAL A 23 -2.09 -2.39 -13.69
C VAL A 23 -1.54 -2.53 -12.27
N VAL A 24 -2.28 -3.16 -11.36
CA VAL A 24 -1.82 -3.41 -9.99
C VAL A 24 -0.55 -4.26 -10.01
N GLU A 25 -0.57 -5.39 -10.72
CA GLU A 25 0.58 -6.29 -10.82
C GLU A 25 1.80 -5.59 -11.43
N ALA A 26 1.60 -4.76 -12.46
CA ALA A 26 2.68 -3.99 -13.06
C ALA A 26 3.30 -2.98 -12.07
N VAL A 27 2.48 -2.34 -11.22
CA VAL A 27 2.97 -1.45 -10.16
C VAL A 27 3.71 -2.24 -9.08
N LEU A 28 3.14 -3.35 -8.61
CA LEU A 28 3.75 -4.18 -7.57
C LEU A 28 5.13 -4.68 -8.00
N ARG A 29 5.24 -5.19 -9.23
CA ARG A 29 6.52 -5.60 -9.80
C ARG A 29 7.51 -4.44 -9.84
N HIS A 30 7.11 -3.28 -10.36
CA HIS A 30 7.99 -2.11 -10.40
C HIS A 30 8.47 -1.68 -9.00
N MET A 31 7.57 -1.67 -8.01
CA MET A 31 7.92 -1.33 -6.64
C MET A 31 8.90 -2.33 -6.02
N ARG A 32 8.71 -3.63 -6.28
CA ARG A 32 9.58 -4.69 -5.77
C ARG A 32 10.95 -4.71 -6.46
N ASP A 33 10.99 -4.51 -7.77
CA ASP A 33 12.21 -4.65 -8.57
C ASP A 33 13.09 -3.39 -8.51
N ASP A 34 12.47 -2.20 -8.65
CA ASP A 34 13.20 -0.94 -8.81
C ASP A 34 13.24 -0.11 -7.51
N HIS A 35 12.31 -0.35 -6.59
CA HIS A 35 12.07 0.52 -5.43
C HIS A 35 12.02 -0.21 -4.07
N ALA A 36 12.58 -1.43 -3.95
CA ALA A 36 12.58 -2.17 -2.68
C ALA A 36 13.21 -1.36 -1.51
N SER A 37 14.30 -0.64 -1.79
CA SER A 37 14.95 0.24 -0.81
C SER A 37 14.06 1.40 -0.36
N ASP A 38 13.25 1.96 -1.27
CA ASP A 38 12.30 3.02 -0.93
C ASP A 38 11.16 2.47 -0.07
N GLY A 39 10.74 1.23 -0.33
CA GLY A 39 9.81 0.49 0.52
C GLY A 39 10.27 0.41 1.98
N VAL A 40 11.56 0.15 2.23
CA VAL A 40 12.13 0.15 3.58
C VAL A 40 12.00 1.52 4.25
N VAL A 41 12.26 2.60 3.50
CA VAL A 41 12.12 3.98 4.03
C VAL A 41 10.66 4.25 4.40
N ILE A 42 9.71 3.86 3.56
CA ILE A 42 8.27 4.02 3.80
C ILE A 42 7.86 3.28 5.08
N VAL A 43 8.07 1.97 5.16
CA VAL A 43 7.57 1.19 6.31
C VAL A 43 8.22 1.63 7.62
N ARG A 44 9.48 2.09 7.60
CA ARG A 44 10.15 2.66 8.78
C ARG A 44 9.48 3.91 9.32
N ARG A 45 8.99 4.78 8.44
CA ARG A 45 8.31 6.03 8.83
C ARG A 45 6.91 5.78 9.38
N HIS A 46 6.25 4.72 8.92
CA HIS A 46 4.79 4.55 9.12
C HIS A 46 4.39 3.41 10.07
N GLY A 47 5.35 2.68 10.66
CA GLY A 47 5.01 1.70 11.69
C GLY A 47 6.06 0.63 12.01
N ALA A 48 7.10 0.50 11.20
CA ALA A 48 8.15 -0.51 11.35
C ALA A 48 9.56 0.10 11.39
N PRO A 49 9.91 0.92 12.41
CA PRO A 49 11.17 1.68 12.44
C PRO A 49 12.43 0.81 12.39
N GLY A 50 12.33 -0.48 12.75
CA GLY A 50 13.42 -1.46 12.72
C GLY A 50 13.58 -2.24 11.40
N ALA A 51 12.68 -2.05 10.44
CA ALA A 51 12.63 -2.86 9.22
C ALA A 51 13.95 -2.80 8.44
N THR A 52 14.44 -3.91 7.91
CA THR A 52 15.63 -4.00 7.06
C THR A 52 15.31 -4.40 5.62
N ALA A 53 14.16 -5.02 5.40
CA ALA A 53 13.59 -5.28 4.07
C ALA A 53 12.08 -5.02 4.10
N ALA A 54 11.53 -4.63 2.94
CA ALA A 54 10.10 -4.43 2.77
C ALA A 54 9.72 -4.61 1.29
N LEU A 55 8.61 -5.32 1.04
CA LEU A 55 8.05 -5.48 -0.30
C LEU A 55 6.57 -5.11 -0.28
N MET A 56 6.12 -4.31 -1.24
CA MET A 56 4.69 -4.01 -1.40
C MET A 56 3.97 -5.30 -1.81
N LEU A 57 2.98 -5.75 -1.04
CA LEU A 57 2.22 -6.97 -1.27
C LEU A 57 0.98 -6.72 -2.13
N GLY A 58 0.35 -5.57 -1.93
CA GLY A 58 -0.90 -5.18 -2.59
C GLY A 58 -1.32 -3.79 -2.16
N PHE A 59 -2.33 -3.24 -2.82
CA PHE A 59 -2.99 -2.02 -2.41
C PHE A 59 -4.41 -2.00 -2.95
N ASP A 60 -5.26 -1.23 -2.29
CA ASP A 60 -6.58 -0.86 -2.75
C ASP A 60 -6.68 0.67 -2.89
N ALA A 61 -7.89 1.21 -3.05
CA ALA A 61 -8.05 2.64 -3.20
C ALA A 61 -7.70 3.46 -1.95
N LEU A 62 -7.61 2.85 -0.77
CA LEU A 62 -7.48 3.52 0.53
C LEU A 62 -6.18 3.20 1.25
N GLU A 63 -5.60 2.03 1.04
CA GLU A 63 -4.39 1.60 1.74
C GLU A 63 -3.46 0.71 0.90
N THR A 64 -2.22 0.58 1.37
CA THR A 64 -1.20 -0.31 0.81
C THR A 64 -0.69 -1.26 1.88
N THR A 65 -0.48 -2.51 1.49
CA THR A 65 0.00 -3.58 2.36
C THR A 65 1.43 -3.95 2.00
N TRP A 66 2.26 -4.16 3.00
CA TRP A 66 3.69 -4.42 2.87
C TRP A 66 4.10 -5.64 3.69
N SER A 67 5.04 -6.42 3.17
CA SER A 67 5.87 -7.27 4.02
C SER A 67 6.92 -6.41 4.69
N VAL A 68 7.30 -6.83 5.89
CA VAL A 68 8.33 -6.18 6.69
C VAL A 68 9.22 -7.27 7.26
N THR A 69 10.53 -7.12 7.14
CA THR A 69 11.50 -7.97 7.83
C THR A 69 12.35 -7.11 8.75
N ASP A 70 12.31 -7.37 10.05
CA ASP A 70 13.13 -6.67 11.04
C ASP A 70 14.59 -7.15 11.05
N ALA A 71 15.46 -6.43 11.75
CA ALA A 71 16.90 -6.72 11.79
C ALA A 71 17.25 -8.09 12.41
N ASP A 72 16.35 -8.65 13.22
CA ASP A 72 16.48 -10.00 13.78
C ASP A 72 15.94 -11.10 12.83
N GLY A 73 15.45 -10.71 11.66
CA GLY A 73 14.86 -11.60 10.66
C GLY A 73 13.38 -11.90 10.88
N THR A 74 12.73 -11.30 11.88
CA THR A 74 11.29 -11.47 12.10
C THR A 74 10.50 -10.88 10.92
N GLU A 75 9.60 -11.67 10.36
CA GLU A 75 8.69 -11.23 9.29
C GLU A 75 7.34 -10.79 9.83
N GLY A 76 6.78 -9.76 9.23
CA GLY A 76 5.48 -9.20 9.56
C GLY A 76 4.78 -8.55 8.36
N VAL A 77 3.56 -8.07 8.61
CA VAL A 77 2.76 -7.34 7.64
C VAL A 77 2.41 -5.97 8.21
N LEU A 78 2.61 -4.93 7.40
CA LEU A 78 2.22 -3.56 7.73
C LEU A 78 1.24 -3.06 6.67
N THR A 79 0.09 -2.55 7.11
CA THR A 79 -0.84 -1.82 6.24
C THR A 79 -0.74 -0.33 6.55
N VAL A 80 -0.57 0.47 5.50
CA VAL A 80 -0.41 1.93 5.60
C VAL A 80 -1.51 2.59 4.77
N PRO A 81 -2.35 3.46 5.36
CA PRO A 81 -3.31 4.24 4.61
C PRO A 81 -2.58 5.15 3.59
N TRP A 82 -3.15 5.31 2.40
CA TRP A 82 -2.68 6.33 1.48
C TRP A 82 -2.95 7.72 2.07
N PRO A 83 -2.09 8.73 1.81
CA PRO A 83 -2.36 10.11 2.25
C PRO A 83 -3.64 10.70 1.63
N ALA A 84 -4.07 10.16 0.48
CA ALA A 84 -5.31 10.44 -0.21
C ALA A 84 -5.70 9.21 -1.06
N PRO A 85 -7.00 8.98 -1.32
CA PRO A 85 -7.45 7.83 -2.09
C PRO A 85 -6.84 7.75 -3.50
N ILE A 86 -6.66 6.53 -4.00
CA ILE A 86 -6.24 6.27 -5.38
C ILE A 86 -7.42 6.46 -6.32
N THR A 87 -7.31 7.47 -7.19
CA THR A 87 -8.37 7.85 -8.14
C THR A 87 -8.00 7.60 -9.60
N ASP A 88 -6.70 7.37 -9.88
CA ASP A 88 -6.20 7.00 -11.19
C ASP A 88 -4.82 6.33 -11.07
N ARG A 89 -4.28 5.79 -12.17
CA ARG A 89 -2.96 5.14 -12.14
C ARG A 89 -1.83 6.12 -11.75
N ALA A 90 -1.94 7.39 -12.11
CA ALA A 90 -0.91 8.40 -11.81
C ALA A 90 -0.95 8.82 -10.34
N SER A 91 -2.10 8.73 -9.66
CA SER A 91 -2.21 9.00 -8.23
C SER A 91 -1.42 7.99 -7.42
N VAL A 92 -1.31 6.73 -7.83
CA VAL A 92 -0.48 5.72 -7.14
C VAL A 92 0.96 6.23 -6.95
N ARG A 93 1.60 6.69 -8.03
CA ARG A 93 2.96 7.25 -7.94
C ARG A 93 3.02 8.47 -7.02
N ARG A 94 2.05 9.38 -7.10
CA ARG A 94 2.00 10.56 -6.22
C ARG A 94 1.91 10.15 -4.75
N GLN A 95 1.00 9.24 -4.42
CA GLN A 95 0.79 8.79 -3.05
C GLN A 95 1.99 8.01 -2.50
N VAL A 96 2.67 7.20 -3.31
CA VAL A 96 3.93 6.54 -2.91
C VAL A 96 5.02 7.56 -2.55
N VAL A 97 5.17 8.62 -3.35
CA VAL A 97 6.14 9.69 -3.05
C VAL A 97 5.77 10.44 -1.77
N GLU A 98 4.50 10.76 -1.55
CA GLU A 98 4.06 11.40 -0.30
C GLU A 98 4.34 10.52 0.93
N LEU A 99 4.08 9.21 0.85
CA LEU A 99 4.46 8.27 1.91
C LEU A 99 5.98 8.24 2.13
N PHE A 100 6.77 8.23 1.06
CA PHE A 100 8.23 8.25 1.13
C PHE A 100 8.73 9.54 1.78
N ASP A 101 8.10 10.68 1.49
CA ASP A 101 8.39 11.97 2.10
C ASP A 101 7.88 12.07 3.55
N GLY A 102 7.12 11.07 4.03
CA GLY A 102 6.66 10.93 5.41
C GLY A 102 5.39 11.71 5.72
N ARG A 103 4.53 11.91 4.72
CA ARG A 103 3.21 12.54 4.89
C ARG A 103 2.10 11.53 5.05
#